data_AF-A0A1B6J669-F1
#
_entry.id   AF-A0A1B6J669-F1
#
_cell.length_a   1.000
_cell.length_b   1.000
_cell.length_c   1.000
_cell.angle_alpha   90.00
_cell.angle_beta   90.00
_cell.angle_gamma   90.00
#
_symmetry.space_group_name_H-M   'P 1'
#
loop_
_entity.id
_entity.type
_entity.pdbx_description
1 polymer ?
#
loop_
_entity_poly.entity_id
_entity_poly.type
_entity_poly.pdbx_seq_one_letter_code
_entity_poly.pdbx_strand_id
1 'polypeptide(L)'
;RVIRRSDPEARLGKKYSTKSLRHLFVAGEHCDHETKTWSEQVFQVPILNHWWQTETGHAITASCVGLDHSTSPPKYSAGMPFPGYDVRILRHDGSECDYHEL
;
A
#
# COMPACT_ATOMS: atom_id res chain seq x y z
N ARG A 1 1.67 13.14 5.10
CA ARG A 1 2.62 13.14 3.95
C ARG A 1 2.52 14.41 3.10
N VAL A 2 3.46 14.60 2.15
CA VAL A 2 3.66 15.84 1.35
C VAL A 2 2.36 16.38 0.74
N ILE A 3 1.58 15.56 0.03
CA ILE A 3 0.34 16.01 -0.63
C ILE A 3 -0.66 16.57 0.41
N ARG A 4 -0.94 15.81 1.46
CA ARG A 4 -1.83 16.24 2.54
C ARG A 4 -1.31 17.49 3.27
N ARG A 5 0.01 17.63 3.44
CA ARG A 5 0.60 18.82 4.07
C ARG A 5 0.45 20.07 3.19
N SER A 6 0.59 19.91 1.87
CA SER A 6 0.50 21.00 0.91
C SER A 6 -0.95 21.38 0.55
N ASP A 7 -1.88 20.42 0.54
CA ASP A 7 -3.29 20.65 0.24
C ASP A 7 -4.21 19.76 1.12
N PRO A 8 -4.36 20.09 2.42
CA PRO A 8 -5.10 19.24 3.38
C PRO A 8 -6.57 19.01 3.02
N GLU A 9 -7.19 19.97 2.32
CA GLU A 9 -8.61 19.92 1.93
C GLU A 9 -8.82 19.50 0.47
N ALA A 10 -7.73 19.15 -0.22
CA ALA A 10 -7.71 18.82 -1.64
C ALA A 10 -8.34 19.91 -2.54
N ARG A 11 -8.18 21.20 -2.20
CA ARG A 11 -8.77 22.32 -2.95
C ARG A 11 -8.22 22.42 -4.37
N LEU A 12 -6.96 22.07 -4.57
CA LEU A 12 -6.34 22.03 -5.90
C LEU A 12 -6.76 20.77 -6.65
N GLY A 13 -6.77 19.62 -5.97
CA GLY A 13 -7.18 18.34 -6.55
C GLY A 13 -8.62 18.35 -7.06
N LYS A 14 -9.55 18.94 -6.31
CA LYS A 14 -10.98 19.05 -6.66
C LYS A 14 -11.27 19.83 -7.94
N LYS A 15 -10.30 20.57 -8.48
CA LYS A 15 -10.45 21.29 -9.77
C LYS A 15 -10.41 20.35 -10.97
N TYR A 16 -9.99 19.09 -10.79
CA TYR A 16 -9.80 18.13 -11.85
C TYR A 16 -10.71 16.91 -11.68
N SER A 17 -11.16 16.35 -12.80
CA SER A 17 -11.99 15.14 -12.79
C SER A 17 -11.13 13.90 -12.49
N THR A 18 -11.55 13.12 -11.49
CA THR A 18 -10.94 11.84 -11.14
C THR A 18 -11.78 10.64 -11.58
N LYS A 19 -12.81 10.83 -12.42
CA LYS A 19 -13.79 9.78 -12.78
C LYS A 19 -13.19 8.51 -13.39
N SER A 20 -12.02 8.59 -14.02
CA SER A 20 -11.32 7.44 -14.60
C SER A 20 -10.35 6.75 -13.64
N LEU A 21 -10.05 7.38 -12.49
CA LEU A 21 -9.18 6.82 -11.47
C LEU A 21 -9.89 5.62 -10.83
N ARG A 22 -9.19 4.49 -10.71
CA ARG A 22 -9.74 3.27 -10.10
C ARG A 22 -9.05 2.84 -8.83
N HIS A 23 -7.72 2.99 -8.78
CA HIS A 23 -6.88 2.60 -7.65
C HIS A 23 -5.67 3.54 -7.58
N LEU A 24 -5.15 3.76 -6.37
CA LEU A 24 -3.88 4.46 -6.15
C LEU A 24 -2.94 3.54 -5.39
N PHE A 25 -1.73 3.34 -5.92
CA PHE A 25 -0.71 2.51 -5.29
C PHE A 25 0.33 3.40 -4.62
N VAL A 26 0.72 3.05 -3.38
CA VAL A 26 1.77 3.75 -2.62
C VAL A 26 2.87 2.79 -2.20
N ALA A 27 4.12 3.25 -2.26
CA ALA A 27 5.32 2.51 -1.85
C ALA A 27 6.44 3.45 -1.43
N GLY A 28 7.60 2.88 -1.09
CA GLY A 28 8.85 3.58 -0.79
C GLY A 28 9.06 3.92 0.68
N GLU A 29 7.98 4.19 1.41
CA GLU A 29 8.02 4.49 2.85
C GLU A 29 6.76 3.97 3.55
N HIS A 30 6.83 3.82 4.88
CA HIS A 30 5.71 3.36 5.71
C HIS A 30 4.43 4.17 5.46
N CYS A 31 3.35 3.50 5.04
CA CYS A 31 2.05 4.11 4.83
C CYS A 31 1.26 4.19 6.13
N ASP A 32 1.28 5.36 6.77
CA ASP A 32 0.50 5.60 7.96
C ASP A 32 -1.01 5.57 7.66
N HIS A 33 -1.79 5.04 8.60
CA HIS A 33 -3.22 4.85 8.44
C HIS A 33 -4.00 6.16 8.23
N GLU A 34 -3.52 7.26 8.82
CA GLU A 34 -4.19 8.55 8.72
C GLU A 34 -4.08 9.11 7.30
N THR A 35 -2.88 9.04 6.69
CA THR A 35 -2.66 9.43 5.30
C THR A 35 -3.43 8.51 4.35
N LYS A 36 -3.48 7.19 4.60
CA LYS A 36 -4.30 6.26 3.82
C LYS A 36 -5.78 6.68 3.83
N THR A 37 -6.35 6.82 5.02
CA THR A 37 -7.78 7.16 5.20
C THR A 37 -8.12 8.51 4.57
N TRP A 38 -7.28 9.53 4.78
CA TRP A 38 -7.45 10.83 4.13
C TRP A 38 -7.42 10.73 2.60
N SER A 39 -6.49 9.94 2.06
CA SER A 39 -6.36 9.77 0.61
C SER A 39 -7.58 9.04 0.02
N GLU A 40 -8.11 8.02 0.71
CA GLU A 40 -9.35 7.33 0.32
C GLU A 40 -10.53 8.31 0.26
N GLN A 41 -10.65 9.19 1.25
CA GLN A 41 -11.70 10.23 1.29
C GLN A 41 -11.54 11.27 0.18
N VAL A 42 -10.32 11.67 -0.15
CA VAL A 42 -10.08 12.68 -1.18
C VAL A 42 -10.27 12.12 -2.59
N PHE A 43 -9.68 10.96 -2.88
CA PHE A 43 -9.65 10.40 -4.23
C PHE A 43 -10.84 9.49 -4.53
N GLN A 44 -11.59 9.04 -3.51
CA GLN A 44 -12.75 8.17 -3.64
C GLN A 44 -12.44 6.85 -4.35
N VAL A 45 -11.21 6.35 -4.18
CA VAL A 45 -10.72 5.07 -4.71
C VAL A 45 -9.89 4.34 -3.66
N PRO A 46 -9.74 3.01 -3.75
CA PRO A 46 -8.84 2.25 -2.89
C PRO A 46 -7.39 2.76 -2.95
N ILE A 47 -6.79 2.90 -1.77
CA ILE A 47 -5.37 3.24 -1.62
C ILE A 47 -4.63 1.99 -1.16
N LEU A 48 -3.80 1.45 -2.05
CA LEU A 48 -3.17 0.15 -1.90
C LEU A 48 -1.68 0.33 -1.63
N ASN A 49 -1.28 0.00 -0.40
CA ASN A 49 0.13 -0.03 -0.02
C ASN A 49 0.79 -1.29 -0.61
N HIS A 50 2.00 -1.13 -1.13
CA HIS A 50 2.85 -2.22 -1.60
C HIS A 50 4.30 -1.95 -1.18
N TRP A 51 5.09 -3.01 -1.03
CA TRP A 51 6.49 -2.89 -0.61
C TRP A 51 7.45 -3.55 -1.61
N TRP A 52 8.57 -2.88 -1.86
CA TRP A 52 9.66 -3.32 -2.73
C TRP A 52 10.90 -2.44 -2.54
N GLN A 53 11.98 -2.80 -3.22
CA GLN A 53 13.24 -2.06 -3.29
C GLN A 53 13.91 -2.20 -4.67
N THR A 54 14.95 -1.40 -4.92
CA THR A 54 15.67 -1.33 -6.19
C THR A 54 16.12 -2.71 -6.69
N GLU A 55 16.65 -3.53 -5.81
CA GLU A 55 17.21 -4.87 -6.06
C GLU A 55 16.15 -5.84 -6.61
N THR A 56 14.88 -5.64 -6.25
CA THR A 56 13.76 -6.49 -6.67
C THR A 56 13.08 -6.02 -7.96
N GLY A 57 13.28 -4.75 -8.34
CA GLY A 57 12.72 -4.15 -9.56
C GLY A 57 11.19 -4.00 -9.62
N HIS A 58 10.44 -4.67 -8.73
CA HIS A 58 8.98 -4.63 -8.64
C HIS A 58 8.48 -5.05 -7.26
N ALA A 59 7.16 -4.94 -7.03
CA ALA A 59 6.47 -5.30 -5.79
C ALA A 59 6.89 -6.68 -5.25
N ILE A 60 7.40 -6.73 -4.00
CA ILE A 60 7.59 -7.96 -3.23
C ILE A 60 6.27 -8.36 -2.56
N THR A 61 5.56 -7.38 -2.00
CA THR A 61 4.21 -7.56 -1.46
C THR A 61 3.26 -6.52 -2.04
N ALA A 62 2.04 -6.94 -2.41
CA ALA A 62 0.99 -6.04 -2.92
C ALA A 62 -0.41 -6.66 -2.85
N SER A 63 -1.43 -5.83 -3.11
CA SER A 63 -2.77 -6.31 -3.49
C SER A 63 -2.85 -6.39 -5.02
N CYS A 64 -2.89 -7.60 -5.57
CA CYS A 64 -2.94 -7.85 -7.01
C CYS A 64 -4.37 -7.68 -7.54
N VAL A 65 -4.80 -6.45 -7.78
CA VAL A 65 -6.18 -6.15 -8.20
C VAL A 65 -6.59 -6.89 -9.48
N GLY A 66 -5.66 -7.07 -10.42
CA GLY A 66 -5.91 -7.83 -11.66
C GLY A 66 -6.07 -9.34 -11.48
N LEU A 67 -5.84 -9.86 -10.26
CA LEU A 67 -6.03 -11.26 -9.86
C LEU A 67 -7.15 -11.38 -8.81
N ASP A 68 -8.11 -10.45 -8.80
CA ASP A 68 -9.26 -10.42 -7.89
C ASP A 68 -8.89 -10.37 -6.39
N HIS A 69 -7.72 -9.84 -6.03
CA HIS A 69 -7.41 -9.56 -4.64
C HIS A 69 -8.33 -8.47 -4.08
N SER A 70 -8.66 -8.58 -2.79
CA SER A 70 -9.43 -7.55 -2.07
C SER A 70 -8.78 -6.17 -2.20
N THR A 71 -9.59 -5.16 -2.52
CA THR A 71 -9.20 -3.74 -2.50
C THR A 71 -9.31 -3.11 -1.12
N SER A 72 -9.60 -3.91 -0.09
CA SER A 72 -9.71 -3.48 1.31
C SER A 72 -8.78 -4.31 2.20
N PRO A 73 -7.45 -4.15 2.05
CA PRO A 73 -6.48 -4.90 2.83
C PRO A 73 -6.50 -4.50 4.32
N PRO A 74 -5.94 -5.33 5.22
CA PRO A 74 -5.81 -4.99 6.64
C PRO A 74 -5.11 -3.65 6.87
N LYS A 75 -5.45 -3.00 8.00
CA LYS A 75 -5.16 -1.58 8.32
C LYS A 75 -3.70 -1.11 8.10
N TYR A 76 -2.72 -2.00 8.28
CA TYR A 76 -1.29 -1.70 8.17
C TYR A 76 -0.55 -2.64 7.20
N SER A 77 -1.30 -3.39 6.39
CA SER A 77 -0.71 -4.34 5.45
C SER A 77 -0.06 -3.64 4.26
N ALA A 78 1.08 -4.17 3.80
CA ALA A 78 1.66 -3.86 2.49
C ALA A 78 1.20 -4.87 1.41
N GLY A 79 0.16 -5.65 1.69
CA GLY A 79 -0.33 -6.71 0.81
C GLY A 79 0.28 -8.08 1.11
N MET A 80 -0.12 -9.05 0.28
CA MET A 80 0.39 -10.42 0.32
C MET A 80 1.64 -10.53 -0.56
N PRO A 81 2.47 -11.58 -0.41
CA PRO A 81 3.56 -11.86 -1.34
C PRO A 81 3.08 -11.81 -2.79
N PHE A 82 3.79 -11.05 -3.62
CA PHE A 82 3.51 -10.96 -5.05
C PHE A 82 3.83 -12.32 -5.71
N PRO A 83 3.07 -12.75 -6.72
CA PRO A 83 3.36 -14.00 -7.42
C PRO A 83 4.83 -14.09 -7.85
N GLY A 84 5.51 -15.15 -7.42
CA GLY A 84 6.95 -15.37 -7.66
C GLY A 84 7.85 -15.14 -6.44
N TYR A 85 7.33 -14.53 -5.36
CA TYR A 85 8.07 -14.39 -4.10
C TYR A 85 7.55 -15.37 -3.05
N ASP A 86 8.47 -16.12 -2.44
CA ASP A 86 8.25 -16.80 -1.16
C ASP A 86 8.82 -15.92 -0.04
N VAL A 87 7.97 -15.17 0.65
CA VAL A 87 8.37 -14.24 1.71
C VAL A 87 8.29 -14.94 3.06
N ARG A 88 9.43 -15.01 3.74
CA ARG A 88 9.55 -15.58 5.10
C ARG A 88 10.10 -14.56 6.07
N ILE A 89 9.72 -14.70 7.33
CA ILE A 89 10.26 -13.93 8.45
C ILE A 89 11.12 -14.90 9.26
N LEU A 90 12.38 -14.54 9.48
CA LEU A 90 13.34 -15.38 10.18
C LEU A 90 13.75 -14.72 11.49
N ARG A 91 13.96 -15.53 12.51
CA ARG A 91 14.66 -15.15 13.74
C ARG A 91 16.15 -14.90 13.45
N HIS A 92 16.86 -14.34 14.42
CA HIS A 92 18.30 -14.10 14.32
C HIS A 92 19.11 -15.40 14.10
N ASP A 93 18.62 -16.55 14.57
CA ASP A 93 19.27 -17.85 14.37
C ASP A 93 18.96 -18.50 13.00
N GLY A 94 18.14 -17.85 12.18
CA GLY A 94 17.74 -18.33 10.85
C GLY A 94 16.53 -19.26 10.84
N SER A 95 15.93 -19.58 12.00
CA SER A 95 14.66 -20.31 12.06
C SER A 95 13.47 -19.45 11.61
N GLU A 96 12.46 -20.04 10.98
CA GLU A 96 11.23 -19.31 10.62
C GLU A 96 10.44 -18.92 11.86
N CYS A 97 9.95 -17.67 11.90
CA CYS A 97 9.05 -17.16 12.93
C CYS A 97 7.66 -17.80 12.85
N ASP A 98 7.01 -17.93 14.00
CA ASP A 98 5.60 -18.32 14.07
C ASP A 98 4.68 -17.15 13.72
N TYR A 99 3.42 -17.46 13.42
CA TYR A 99 2.40 -16.45 13.16
C TYR A 99 2.17 -15.56 14.38
N HIS A 100 2.28 -14.23 14.19
CA HIS A 100 2.19 -13.19 15.25
C HIS A 100 3.25 -13.28 16.35
N GLU A 101 4.40 -13.88 16.07
CA GLU A 101 5.55 -13.77 16.95
C GLU A 101 6.05 -12.30 17.03
N LEU A 102 6.40 -11.86 18.24
CA LEU A 102 6.86 -10.49 18.55
C LEU A 102 8.37 -10.38 18.63
#